data_AF-A0A8J3LSZ2-F1
#
_entry.id   AF-A0A8J3LSZ2-F1
#
_cell.length_a   1.000
_cell.length_b   1.000
_cell.length_c   1.000
_cell.angle_alpha   90.00
_cell.angle_beta   90.00
_cell.angle_gamma   90.00
#
_symmetry.space_group_name_H-M   'P 1'
#
loop_
_entity.id
_entity.type
_entity.pdbx_description
1 polymer ?
#
loop_
_entity_poly.entity_id
_entity_poly.type
_entity_poly.pdbx_seq_one_letter_code
_entity_poly.pdbx_strand_id
1 'polypeptide(L)'
;MGEDPVPVPSCCHRRNTSWIRPNGPYATELASDRELVAKLVDQARAEGDLHEGNLLAGPNGLQLIDWGLACRGAAWVEPALLIPRLILEGHTPAQAEALVAQIPAWKAAPPEAVTGPAAVWSLFREFVARYGPEPIRTSRARAAAAGRAWVEHRLS
;
A
#
# COMPACT_ATOMS: atom_id res chain seq x y z
N MET A 1 -13.61 51.24 -6.86
CA MET A 1 -12.37 50.47 -6.67
C MET A 1 -12.80 49.14 -6.09
N GLY A 2 -13.02 48.16 -6.99
CA GLY A 2 -13.56 46.85 -6.65
C GLY A 2 -12.44 45.92 -6.21
N GLU A 3 -12.69 45.14 -5.17
CA GLU A 3 -11.81 44.10 -4.68
C GLU A 3 -11.85 42.91 -5.66
N ASP A 4 -10.67 42.50 -6.15
CA ASP A 4 -10.51 41.31 -6.97
C ASP A 4 -10.69 40.05 -6.11
N PRO A 5 -11.39 39.00 -6.60
CA PRO A 5 -11.58 37.78 -5.82
C PRO A 5 -10.29 36.96 -5.76
N VAL A 6 -9.98 36.47 -4.54
CA VAL A 6 -8.91 35.52 -4.26
C VAL A 6 -9.13 34.22 -5.07
N PRO A 7 -8.14 33.71 -5.82
CA PRO A 7 -8.31 32.49 -6.57
C PRO A 7 -8.38 31.28 -5.62
N VAL A 8 -9.54 30.62 -5.62
CA VAL A 8 -9.76 29.32 -4.97
C VAL A 8 -9.06 28.27 -5.85
N PRO A 9 -8.15 27.41 -5.31
CA PRO A 9 -7.57 26.35 -6.11
C PRO A 9 -8.68 25.39 -6.54
N SER A 10 -8.77 25.15 -7.84
CA SER A 10 -9.75 24.30 -8.47
C SER A 10 -9.73 22.88 -7.88
N CYS A 11 -10.81 22.53 -7.20
CA CYS A 11 -11.22 21.16 -6.96
C CYS A 11 -11.30 20.40 -8.31
N CYS A 12 -10.79 19.17 -8.31
CA CYS A 12 -11.04 18.11 -9.29
C CYS A 12 -10.43 18.28 -10.70
N HIS A 13 -9.15 17.94 -10.89
CA HIS A 13 -8.66 17.23 -12.10
C HIS A 13 -7.18 16.83 -11.99
N ARG A 14 -6.91 15.67 -11.35
CA ARG A 14 -6.00 14.58 -11.80
C ARG A 14 -5.83 13.60 -10.61
N ARG A 15 -6.70 12.59 -10.50
CA ARG A 15 -6.41 11.42 -9.67
C ARG A 15 -5.26 10.70 -10.36
N ASN A 16 -4.04 10.88 -9.87
CA ASN A 16 -2.89 10.13 -10.36
C ASN A 16 -2.95 8.72 -9.75
N THR A 17 -3.78 7.85 -10.32
CA THR A 17 -4.01 6.45 -9.91
C THR A 17 -2.81 5.54 -10.24
N SER A 18 -1.59 6.08 -10.24
CA SER A 18 -0.39 5.41 -10.72
C SER A 18 0.40 4.80 -9.56
N TRP A 19 -0.01 3.62 -9.12
CA TRP A 19 0.61 2.77 -8.10
C TRP A 19 1.98 2.18 -8.46
N ILE A 20 2.62 2.61 -9.55
CA ILE A 20 3.84 2.00 -10.09
C ILE A 20 4.81 3.12 -10.51
N ARG A 21 6.11 2.93 -10.27
CA ARG A 21 7.13 3.84 -10.80
C ARG A 21 7.25 3.67 -12.32
N PRO A 22 7.03 4.73 -13.12
CA PRO A 22 7.20 4.65 -14.56
C PRO A 22 8.69 4.61 -14.92
N ASN A 23 9.13 3.55 -15.59
CA ASN A 23 10.45 3.49 -16.24
C ASN A 23 10.26 3.25 -17.75
N GLY A 24 10.63 4.23 -18.57
CA GLY A 24 10.61 4.12 -20.03
C GLY A 24 9.29 4.50 -20.71
N PRO A 25 9.25 4.51 -22.05
CA PRO A 25 8.13 5.02 -22.87
C PRO A 25 6.85 4.17 -22.81
N TYR A 26 6.83 3.09 -22.02
CA TYR A 26 5.71 2.15 -21.88
C TYR A 26 4.87 2.37 -20.61
N ALA A 27 5.10 3.48 -19.90
CA ALA A 27 4.50 3.84 -18.62
C ALA A 27 3.00 4.17 -18.62
N THR A 28 2.30 4.09 -19.75
CA THR A 28 0.95 4.65 -19.90
C THR A 28 -0.20 3.69 -19.65
N GLU A 29 0.06 2.39 -19.46
CA GLU A 29 -0.95 1.45 -18.97
C GLU A 29 -0.74 1.19 -17.48
N LEU A 30 -1.25 2.13 -16.69
CA LEU A 30 -1.33 1.99 -15.24
C LEU A 30 -2.34 0.88 -14.94
N ALA A 31 -1.83 -0.29 -14.52
CA ALA A 31 -2.68 -1.33 -13.98
C ALA A 31 -3.49 -0.74 -12.83
N SER A 32 -4.82 -0.86 -12.89
CA SER A 32 -5.67 -0.47 -11.76
C SER A 32 -5.26 -1.26 -10.51
N ASP A 33 -5.52 -0.74 -9.31
CA ASP A 33 -5.25 -1.40 -8.03
C ASP A 33 -5.79 -2.84 -8.03
N ARG A 34 -6.94 -3.03 -8.68
CA ARG A 34 -7.60 -4.32 -8.87
C ARG A 34 -6.78 -5.27 -9.75
N GLU A 35 -6.20 -4.79 -10.84
CA GLU A 35 -5.33 -5.59 -11.72
C GLU A 35 -3.99 -5.92 -11.07
N LEU A 36 -3.44 -5.01 -10.26
CA LEU A 36 -2.24 -5.26 -9.46
C LEU A 36 -2.49 -6.39 -8.45
N VAL A 37 -3.56 -6.25 -7.66
CA VAL A 37 -4.01 -7.26 -6.69
C VAL A 37 -4.25 -8.62 -7.36
N ALA A 38 -4.86 -8.63 -8.55
CA ALA A 38 -5.10 -9.86 -9.31
C ALA A 38 -3.81 -10.54 -9.82
N LYS A 39 -2.71 -9.80 -9.98
CA LYS A 39 -1.42 -10.34 -10.44
C LYS A 39 -0.52 -10.90 -9.32
N LEU A 40 -0.83 -10.64 -8.05
CA LEU A 40 -0.05 -11.08 -6.88
C LEU A 40 -0.24 -12.56 -6.51
N VAL A 41 -0.30 -13.45 -7.50
CA VAL A 41 -0.72 -14.84 -7.28
C VAL A 41 0.47 -15.78 -7.05
N ASP A 42 0.45 -16.40 -5.87
CA ASP A 42 0.95 -17.74 -5.54
C ASP A 42 2.46 -17.98 -5.46
N GLN A 43 3.11 -17.46 -4.40
CA GLN A 43 4.33 -18.06 -3.86
C GLN A 43 4.34 -18.04 -2.32
N ALA A 44 4.79 -19.13 -1.70
CA ALA A 44 5.05 -19.24 -0.25
C ALA A 44 6.30 -18.46 0.19
N ARG A 45 6.50 -17.26 -0.37
CA ARG A 45 7.55 -16.30 -0.07
C ARG A 45 6.89 -14.94 0.04
N ALA A 46 7.01 -14.34 1.22
CA ALA A 46 6.68 -12.93 1.39
C ALA A 46 7.93 -12.13 0.98
N GLU A 47 7.76 -11.11 0.17
CA GLU A 47 8.82 -10.13 -0.08
C GLU A 47 8.97 -9.20 1.13
N GLY A 48 7.88 -8.92 1.85
CA GLY A 48 7.91 -8.27 3.17
C GLY A 48 7.93 -6.73 3.15
N ASP A 49 8.06 -6.13 1.98
CA ASP A 49 7.98 -4.70 1.72
C ASP A 49 7.35 -4.36 0.36
N LEU A 50 6.29 -5.09 -0.05
CA LEU A 50 5.66 -4.83 -1.33
C LEU A 50 5.03 -3.43 -1.34
N HIS A 51 5.56 -2.57 -2.22
CA HIS A 51 5.03 -1.23 -2.47
C HIS A 51 5.42 -0.74 -3.87
N GLU A 52 4.82 0.36 -4.31
CA GLU A 52 4.99 0.96 -5.64
C GLU A 52 6.44 1.27 -6.02
N GLY A 53 7.30 1.51 -5.03
CA GLY A 53 8.72 1.74 -5.23
C GLY A 53 9.49 0.49 -5.64
N ASN A 54 8.98 -0.69 -5.30
CA ASN A 54 9.57 -1.99 -5.59
C ASN A 54 8.92 -2.66 -6.83
N LEU A 55 8.02 -1.95 -7.53
CA LEU A 55 7.39 -2.44 -8.75
C LEU A 55 7.90 -1.66 -9.96
N LEU A 56 8.44 -2.39 -10.94
CA LEU A 56 8.84 -1.84 -12.24
C LEU A 56 7.86 -2.28 -13.32
N ALA A 57 7.24 -1.32 -14.00
CA ALA A 57 6.49 -1.59 -15.23
C ALA A 57 7.45 -1.79 -16.40
N GLY A 58 7.20 -2.84 -17.19
CA GLY A 58 7.92 -3.13 -18.42
C GLY A 58 6.99 -3.70 -19.50
N PRO A 59 7.51 -3.91 -20.73
CA PRO A 59 6.71 -4.38 -21.86
C PRO A 59 6.05 -5.74 -21.64
N ASN A 60 6.60 -6.55 -20.71
CA ASN A 60 6.10 -7.88 -20.38
C ASN A 60 5.33 -7.92 -19.06
N GLY A 61 4.94 -6.77 -18.50
CA GLY A 61 4.20 -6.66 -17.24
C GLY A 61 5.02 -6.05 -16.10
N LEU A 62 4.67 -6.43 -14.86
CA LEU A 62 5.28 -5.90 -13.65
C LEU A 62 6.41 -6.80 -13.14
N GLN A 63 7.51 -6.19 -12.73
CA GLN A 63 8.63 -6.87 -12.09
C GLN A 63 8.76 -6.38 -10.65
N LEU A 64 8.83 -7.31 -9.71
CA LEU A 64 9.13 -7.04 -8.30
C LEU A 64 10.66 -7.02 -8.10
N ILE A 65 11.16 -5.94 -7.51
CA ILE A 65 12.56 -5.74 -7.15
C ILE A 65 12.72 -5.66 -5.63
N ASP A 66 13.96 -5.48 -5.17
CA ASP A 66 14.31 -5.29 -3.75
C ASP A 66 13.89 -6.44 -2.81
N TRP A 67 14.43 -7.63 -3.09
CA TRP A 67 14.18 -8.84 -2.31
C TRP A 67 14.90 -8.89 -0.95
N GLY A 68 15.36 -7.75 -0.42
CA GLY A 68 16.20 -7.68 0.78
C GLY A 68 15.51 -8.16 2.07
N LEU A 69 14.17 -8.11 2.10
CA LEU A 69 13.34 -8.58 3.23
C LEU A 69 12.62 -9.90 2.95
N ALA A 70 12.89 -10.49 1.79
CA ALA A 70 12.18 -11.69 1.36
C ALA A 70 12.44 -12.85 2.32
N CYS A 71 11.36 -13.44 2.84
CA CYS A 71 11.42 -14.53 3.80
C CYS A 71 10.35 -15.58 3.52
N ARG A 72 10.52 -16.77 4.12
CA ARG A 72 9.46 -17.77 4.13
C ARG A 72 8.41 -17.35 5.14
N GLY A 73 7.16 -17.29 4.70
CA GLY A 73 6.03 -16.91 5.52
C GLY A 73 4.74 -17.51 4.97
N ALA A 74 3.65 -17.34 5.71
CA ALA A 74 2.34 -17.75 5.21
C ALA A 74 1.96 -16.87 4.01
N ALA A 75 1.43 -17.47 2.95
CA ALA A 75 1.14 -16.77 1.70
C ALA A 75 0.15 -15.60 1.86
N TRP A 76 -0.66 -15.59 2.92
CA TRP A 76 -1.59 -14.51 3.23
C TRP A 76 -0.93 -13.27 3.84
N VAL A 77 0.32 -13.36 4.29
CA VAL A 77 1.05 -12.23 4.91
C VAL A 77 1.29 -11.13 3.89
N GLU A 78 1.71 -11.44 2.67
CA GLU A 78 1.96 -10.42 1.65
C GLU A 78 0.68 -9.62 1.29
N PRO A 79 -0.48 -10.26 1.03
CA PRO A 79 -1.76 -9.56 0.93
C PRO A 79 -2.11 -8.71 2.16
N ALA A 80 -1.78 -9.18 3.37
CA ALA A 80 -2.00 -8.41 4.60
C ALA A 80 -1.19 -7.11 4.63
N LEU A 81 0.07 -7.16 4.20
CA LEU A 81 0.97 -6.01 4.18
C LEU A 81 0.61 -4.99 3.09
N LEU A 82 -0.18 -5.39 2.08
CA LEU A 82 -0.72 -4.49 1.06
C LEU A 82 -1.85 -3.59 1.59
N ILE A 83 -2.65 -4.05 2.56
CA ILE A 83 -3.79 -3.30 3.12
C ILE A 83 -3.42 -1.90 3.62
N PRO A 84 -2.41 -1.72 4.50
CA PRO A 84 -2.06 -0.37 4.95
C PRO A 84 -1.48 0.52 3.83
N ARG A 85 -0.98 -0.06 2.73
CA ARG A 85 -0.61 0.69 1.52
C ARG A 85 -1.84 1.20 0.78
N LEU A 86 -2.86 0.35 0.59
CA LEU A 86 -4.18 0.73 0.04
C LEU A 86 -4.83 1.89 0.81
N ILE A 87 -4.73 1.84 2.14
CA ILE A 87 -5.23 2.90 3.02
C ILE A 87 -4.42 4.20 2.86
N LEU A 88 -3.10 4.12 2.71
CA LEU A 88 -2.25 5.30 2.44
C LEU A 88 -2.65 6.03 1.16
N GLU A 89 -3.08 5.30 0.14
CA GLU A 89 -3.58 5.86 -1.13
C GLU A 89 -5.06 6.26 -1.09
N GLY A 90 -5.68 6.24 0.11
CA GLY A 90 -6.98 6.85 0.35
C GLY A 90 -8.16 5.87 0.40
N HIS A 91 -7.93 4.56 0.38
CA HIS A 91 -8.98 3.59 0.64
C HIS A 91 -9.36 3.57 2.13
N THR A 92 -10.63 3.30 2.43
CA THR A 92 -11.01 2.94 3.80
C THR A 92 -10.50 1.53 4.14
N PRO A 93 -10.34 1.19 5.44
CA PRO A 93 -9.97 -0.18 5.83
C PRO A 93 -10.87 -1.26 5.22
N ALA A 94 -12.18 -1.04 5.20
CA ALA A 94 -13.14 -1.98 4.61
C ALA A 94 -12.97 -2.11 3.08
N GLN A 95 -12.69 -1.00 2.37
CA GLN A 95 -12.41 -1.05 0.93
C GLN A 95 -11.11 -1.80 0.63
N ALA A 96 -10.06 -1.57 1.43
CA ALA A 96 -8.78 -2.24 1.28
C ALA A 96 -8.88 -3.75 1.53
N GLU A 97 -9.59 -4.18 2.58
CA GLU A 97 -9.87 -5.62 2.80
C GLU A 97 -10.68 -6.24 1.67
N ALA A 98 -11.69 -5.54 1.16
CA ALA A 98 -12.50 -6.02 0.04
C ALA A 98 -11.68 -6.21 -1.25
N LEU A 99 -10.73 -5.31 -1.52
CA LEU A 99 -9.80 -5.47 -2.64
C LEU A 99 -8.93 -6.72 -2.46
N VAL A 100 -8.28 -6.84 -1.29
CA VAL A 100 -7.38 -7.95 -0.96
C VAL A 100 -8.11 -9.30 -0.87
N ALA A 101 -9.41 -9.32 -0.55
CA ALA A 101 -10.23 -10.53 -0.55
C ALA A 101 -10.34 -11.24 -1.90
N GLN A 102 -9.97 -10.57 -3.00
CA GLN A 102 -9.87 -11.19 -4.32
C GLN A 102 -8.64 -12.11 -4.45
N ILE A 103 -7.61 -11.96 -3.60
CA ILE A 103 -6.40 -12.79 -3.65
C ILE A 103 -6.70 -14.16 -3.00
N PRO A 104 -6.47 -15.29 -3.71
CA PRO A 104 -6.73 -16.62 -3.17
C PRO A 104 -6.00 -16.90 -1.85
N ALA A 105 -4.75 -16.46 -1.73
CA ALA A 105 -3.95 -16.65 -0.52
C ALA A 105 -4.56 -15.96 0.71
N TRP A 106 -5.20 -14.79 0.55
CA TRP A 106 -5.87 -14.08 1.64
C TRP A 106 -7.00 -14.89 2.27
N LYS A 107 -7.71 -15.69 1.48
CA LYS A 107 -8.84 -16.51 1.97
C LYS A 107 -8.41 -17.58 2.97
N ALA A 108 -7.11 -17.90 3.01
CA ALA A 108 -6.53 -18.84 3.98
C ALA A 108 -6.01 -18.14 5.24
N ALA A 109 -6.14 -16.81 5.37
CA ALA A 109 -5.68 -16.07 6.55
C ALA A 109 -6.55 -16.40 7.77
N PRO A 110 -5.96 -16.84 8.89
CA PRO A 110 -6.71 -16.96 10.14
C PRO A 110 -7.12 -15.54 10.61
N PRO A 111 -8.42 -15.26 10.82
CA PRO A 111 -8.88 -13.91 11.17
C PRO A 111 -8.17 -13.31 12.39
N GLU A 112 -7.88 -14.13 13.39
CA GLU A 112 -7.17 -13.75 14.60
C GLU A 112 -5.67 -13.47 14.37
N ALA A 113 -5.06 -14.07 13.34
CA ALA A 113 -3.64 -13.91 13.05
C ALA A 113 -3.33 -12.62 12.27
N VAL A 114 -4.30 -12.05 11.54
CA VAL A 114 -4.11 -10.88 10.66
C VAL A 114 -3.84 -9.59 11.43
N THR A 115 -4.47 -9.42 12.61
CA THR A 115 -4.34 -8.19 13.41
C THR A 115 -2.92 -8.01 13.95
N GLY A 116 -2.18 -9.10 14.19
CA GLY A 116 -0.78 -9.05 14.64
C GLY A 116 0.17 -8.35 13.66
N PRO A 117 0.30 -8.83 12.41
CA PRO A 117 1.07 -8.17 11.37
C PRO A 117 0.65 -6.71 11.13
N ALA A 118 -0.65 -6.39 11.17
CA ALA A 118 -1.15 -5.03 11.06
C ALA A 118 -0.58 -4.12 12.16
N ALA A 119 -0.62 -4.59 13.41
CA ALA A 119 -0.09 -3.87 14.57
C ALA A 119 1.44 -3.73 14.50
N VAL A 120 2.18 -4.82 14.20
CA VAL A 120 3.64 -4.78 14.08
C VAL A 120 4.08 -3.83 12.97
N TRP A 121 3.41 -3.86 11.83
CA TRP A 121 3.69 -2.96 10.73
C TRP A 121 3.47 -1.50 11.17
N SER A 122 2.31 -1.18 11.76
CA SER A 122 2.00 0.17 12.24
C SER A 122 3.01 0.68 13.28
N LEU A 123 3.30 -0.12 14.31
CA LEU A 123 4.22 0.23 15.40
C LEU A 123 5.65 0.48 14.90
N PHE A 124 6.13 -0.32 13.95
CA PHE A 124 7.44 -0.08 13.35
C PHE A 124 7.49 1.26 12.62
N ARG A 125 6.44 1.62 11.86
CA ARG A 125 6.39 2.90 11.15
C ARG A 125 6.28 4.06 12.13
N GLU A 126 5.59 3.89 13.25
CA GLU A 126 5.53 4.87 14.33
C GLU A 126 6.89 5.07 15.01
N PHE A 127 7.62 3.99 15.27
CA PHE A 127 8.99 4.06 15.78
C PHE A 127 9.89 4.86 14.84
N VAL A 128 9.87 4.56 13.53
CA VAL A 128 10.68 5.30 12.55
C VAL A 128 10.22 6.75 12.40
N ALA A 129 8.91 7.04 12.52
CA ALA A 129 8.39 8.40 12.52
C ALA A 129 8.94 9.24 13.68
N ARG A 130 9.21 8.61 14.84
CA ARG A 130 9.69 9.31 16.04
C ARG A 130 11.21 9.38 16.13
N TYR A 131 11.89 8.32 15.73
CA TYR A 131 13.33 8.15 15.99
C TYR A 131 14.18 7.98 14.72
N GLY A 132 13.56 7.82 13.54
CA GLY A 132 14.28 7.64 12.28
C GLY A 132 14.89 8.94 11.74
N PRO A 133 15.52 8.89 10.54
CA PRO A 133 16.05 10.07 9.87
C PRO A 133 14.96 11.13 9.60
N GLU A 134 15.25 12.39 9.89
CA GLU A 134 14.29 13.51 9.77
C GLU A 134 13.55 13.55 8.42
N PRO A 135 14.22 13.35 7.24
CA PRO A 135 13.55 13.49 5.95
C PRO A 135 12.40 12.51 5.71
N ILE A 136 12.36 11.37 6.41
CA ILE A 136 11.34 10.34 6.22
C ILE A 136 10.28 10.32 7.33
N ARG A 137 10.43 11.10 8.39
CA ARG A 137 9.54 11.01 9.57
C ARG A 137 8.08 11.29 9.21
N THR A 138 7.81 12.32 8.42
CA THR A 138 6.46 12.70 8.01
C THR A 138 5.77 11.60 7.19
N SER A 139 6.45 10.98 6.23
CA SER A 139 5.86 9.89 5.44
C SER A 139 5.63 8.65 6.29
N ARG A 140 6.54 8.34 7.23
CA ARG A 140 6.37 7.23 8.17
C ARG A 140 5.25 7.47 9.18
N ALA A 141 5.02 8.72 9.60
CA ALA A 141 3.88 9.08 10.46
C ALA A 141 2.54 8.84 9.75
N ARG A 142 2.44 9.21 8.46
CA ARG A 142 1.25 8.90 7.63
C ARG A 142 1.05 7.39 7.51
N ALA A 143 2.12 6.65 7.21
CA ALA A 143 2.09 5.20 7.15
C ALA A 143 1.61 4.58 8.47
N ALA A 144 2.15 5.01 9.61
CA ALA A 144 1.71 4.54 10.92
C ALA A 144 0.20 4.77 11.13
N ALA A 145 -0.32 5.95 10.75
CA ALA A 145 -1.74 6.27 10.85
C ALA A 145 -2.63 5.33 10.00
N ALA A 146 -2.21 5.00 8.78
CA ALA A 146 -2.93 4.03 7.94
C ALA A 146 -2.98 2.64 8.59
N GLY A 147 -1.85 2.19 9.16
CA GLY A 147 -1.80 0.93 9.91
C GLY A 147 -2.70 0.95 11.16
N ARG A 148 -2.73 2.06 11.92
CA ARG A 148 -3.60 2.21 13.09
C ARG A 148 -5.07 2.17 12.73
N ALA A 149 -5.47 2.90 11.68
CA ALA A 149 -6.85 2.90 11.18
C ALA A 149 -7.32 1.48 10.81
N TRP A 150 -6.43 0.66 10.25
CA TRP A 150 -6.75 -0.74 9.97
C TRP A 150 -6.88 -1.57 11.26
N VAL A 151 -5.95 -1.45 12.20
CA VAL A 151 -6.03 -2.16 13.49
C VAL A 151 -7.31 -1.80 14.23
N GLU A 152 -7.68 -0.51 14.28
CA GLU A 152 -8.93 -0.04 14.88
C GLU A 152 -10.16 -0.69 14.22
N HIS A 153 -10.18 -0.77 12.89
CA HIS A 153 -11.24 -1.46 12.14
C HIS A 153 -11.34 -2.96 12.46
N ARG A 154 -10.21 -3.63 12.71
CA ARG A 154 -10.19 -5.07 13.07
C ARG A 154 -10.66 -5.35 14.49
N LEU A 155 -10.62 -4.34 15.38
CA LEU A 155 -10.92 -4.47 16.80
C LEU A 155 -12.31 -3.93 17.19
N SER A 156 -13.01 -3.27 16.27
CA SER A 156 -14.40 -2.80 16.43
C SER A 156 -15.40 -3.91 16.19
#